data_AF-A0A0S4ISR2-F1
#
_entry.id   AF-A0A0S4ISR2-F1
#
_cell.length_a   1.000
_cell.length_b   1.000
_cell.length_c   1.000
_cell.angle_alpha   90.00
_cell.angle_beta   90.00
_cell.angle_gamma   90.00
#
_symmetry.space_group_name_H-M   'P 1'
#
loop_
_entity.id
_entity.type
_entity.pdbx_description
1 polymer ?
#
loop_
_entity_poly.entity_id
_entity_poly.type
_entity_poly.pdbx_seq_one_letter_code
_entity_poly.pdbx_strand_id
1 'polypeptide(L)'
;MIKTSIAVLLAVAAGTAVAQQPEFVAGMLSTVPSGYALASLADLQSADFLNQYNSVGINYVQPFDAGALCCVVSVQEGFASIGPSNSFSNYLQPFHNGVGACTSNTQPNGTTFGIPSFAPGPYEGMWISNLTSKEQAGFRVTGLTPSGANFNECGLSGAATTAIYRMIPPKYIVQIVGPGFPVPSGYAVATLADLLSVDFQTSYNTAGGVVMTASDTASYCCILEVSEGWVGYNDAAGVSPLGLFSESMEDVLCGVGQDRQLVYIGTSFDGPNTGTVFSTFNVSVTSLLGTFNHQNFTFCSTVNASQTLLKRVSTSKYIVQVVGTNYPAPPTSQYTVASIADVQSQDFLDFYNTNGG
;
A
#
# COMPACT_ATOMS: atom_id res chain seq x y z
N MET A 1 -28.24 48.47 -26.49
CA MET A 1 -27.13 48.12 -25.57
C MET A 1 -27.71 47.34 -24.40
N ILE A 2 -27.65 46.01 -24.44
CA ILE A 2 -27.99 45.16 -23.29
C ILE A 2 -26.75 44.30 -23.07
N LYS A 3 -26.14 44.50 -21.90
CA LYS A 3 -24.87 43.88 -21.48
C LYS A 3 -25.08 42.40 -21.21
N THR A 4 -24.17 41.61 -21.75
CA THR A 4 -23.85 40.22 -21.44
C THR A 4 -23.68 39.97 -19.95
N SER A 5 -24.20 38.86 -19.46
CA SER A 5 -23.76 38.21 -18.22
C SER A 5 -23.86 36.70 -18.42
N ILE A 6 -22.74 36.11 -18.84
CA ILE A 6 -22.53 34.66 -18.86
C ILE A 6 -22.20 34.28 -17.41
N ALA A 7 -23.15 33.66 -16.72
CA ALA A 7 -22.91 33.05 -15.43
C ALA A 7 -22.21 31.70 -15.67
N VAL A 8 -20.89 31.69 -15.56
CA VAL A 8 -20.11 30.45 -15.45
C VAL A 8 -20.39 29.89 -14.07
N LEU A 9 -21.25 28.87 -14.00
CA LEU A 9 -21.39 28.03 -12.82
C LEU A 9 -20.10 27.21 -12.72
N LEU A 10 -19.13 27.70 -11.93
CA LEU A 10 -18.07 26.86 -11.40
C LEU A 10 -18.73 25.90 -10.40
N ALA A 11 -19.06 24.70 -10.88
CA ALA A 11 -19.26 23.57 -9.99
C ALA A 11 -17.92 23.34 -9.28
N VAL A 12 -17.85 23.81 -8.05
CA VAL A 12 -16.84 23.34 -7.09
C VAL A 12 -17.16 21.87 -6.91
N ALA A 13 -16.47 21.03 -7.69
CA ALA A 13 -16.36 19.61 -7.38
C ALA A 13 -15.63 19.54 -6.04
N ALA A 14 -16.39 19.61 -4.96
CA ALA A 14 -15.99 19.01 -3.70
C ALA A 14 -15.95 17.50 -3.98
N GLY A 15 -14.85 17.06 -4.58
CA GLY A 15 -14.49 15.66 -4.57
C GLY A 15 -14.38 15.30 -3.10
N THR A 16 -15.36 14.56 -2.59
CA THR A 16 -15.12 13.68 -1.45
C THR A 16 -14.10 12.67 -1.96
N ALA A 17 -12.82 13.05 -1.89
CA ALA A 17 -11.71 12.14 -2.12
C ALA A 17 -11.87 11.03 -1.08
N VAL A 18 -12.40 9.90 -1.52
CA VAL A 18 -12.37 8.68 -0.72
C VAL A 18 -10.88 8.39 -0.57
N ALA A 19 -10.40 8.43 0.67
CA ALA A 19 -8.97 8.52 0.96
C ALA A 19 -8.22 7.37 0.30
N GLN A 20 -7.37 7.69 -0.68
CA GLN A 20 -6.32 6.80 -1.16
C GLN A 20 -5.63 6.21 0.06
N GLN A 21 -5.68 4.88 0.20
CA GLN A 21 -5.06 4.18 1.32
C GLN A 21 -3.63 4.72 1.51
N PRO A 22 -3.30 5.37 2.65
CA PRO A 22 -2.04 6.09 2.79
C PRO A 22 -0.84 5.15 2.68
N GLU A 23 0.23 5.57 2.02
CA GLU A 23 1.47 4.77 1.95
C GLU A 23 2.07 4.57 3.34
N PHE A 24 1.97 5.58 4.19
CA PHE A 24 2.41 5.54 5.58
C PHE A 24 1.25 5.80 6.54
N VAL A 25 1.16 5.00 7.59
CA VAL A 25 0.18 5.20 8.65
C VAL A 25 0.85 5.02 10.01
N ALA A 26 0.26 5.60 11.05
CA ALA A 26 0.63 5.32 12.42
C ALA A 26 -0.37 4.36 13.06
N GLY A 27 0.10 3.58 14.02
CA GLY A 27 -0.74 2.70 14.82
C GLY A 27 -0.01 2.26 16.08
N MET A 28 -0.60 1.30 16.79
CA MET A 28 0.01 0.73 17.98
C MET A 28 0.93 -0.41 17.57
N LEU A 29 2.17 -0.44 18.05
CA LEU A 29 3.16 -1.48 17.73
C LEU A 29 2.62 -2.90 17.96
N SER A 30 1.76 -3.07 18.96
CA SER A 30 1.08 -4.32 19.30
C SER A 30 0.06 -4.79 18.25
N THR A 31 -0.33 -3.93 17.32
CA THR A 31 -1.39 -4.16 16.33
C THR A 31 -0.94 -3.67 14.96
N VAL A 32 -0.30 -4.56 14.21
CA VAL A 32 0.09 -4.27 12.82
C VAL A 32 -1.17 -4.21 11.94
N PRO A 33 -1.44 -3.09 11.25
CA PRO A 33 -2.58 -2.99 10.35
C PRO A 33 -2.48 -3.97 9.17
N SER A 34 -3.60 -4.55 8.76
CA SER A 34 -3.62 -5.44 7.59
C SER A 34 -3.13 -4.70 6.33
N GLY A 35 -2.27 -5.35 5.54
CA GLY A 35 -1.67 -4.75 4.35
C GLY A 35 -0.48 -3.82 4.62
N TYR A 36 -0.02 -3.71 5.87
CA TYR A 36 1.15 -2.91 6.24
C TYR A 36 2.24 -3.72 6.95
N ALA A 37 3.47 -3.22 6.89
CA ALA A 37 4.62 -3.68 7.67
C ALA A 37 5.19 -2.49 8.46
N LEU A 38 5.98 -2.77 9.51
CA LEU A 38 6.75 -1.72 10.18
C LEU A 38 7.62 -0.98 9.15
N ALA A 39 7.51 0.34 9.10
CA ALA A 39 8.40 1.16 8.28
C ALA A 39 9.82 1.11 8.84
N SER A 40 10.81 1.18 7.97
CA SER A 40 12.23 1.29 8.31
C SER A 40 12.68 2.74 8.43
N LEU A 41 13.88 2.98 8.95
CA LEU A 41 14.51 4.31 8.90
C LEU A 41 14.66 4.80 7.46
N ALA A 42 15.03 3.90 6.54
CA ALA A 42 15.18 4.24 5.13
C ALA A 42 13.84 4.71 4.54
N ASP A 43 12.73 4.11 4.96
CA ASP A 43 11.40 4.55 4.54
C ASP A 43 11.08 5.95 5.05
N LEU A 44 11.36 6.24 6.32
CA LEU A 44 11.21 7.59 6.88
C LEU A 44 12.11 8.62 6.19
N GLN A 45 13.22 8.18 5.59
CA GLN A 45 14.16 9.01 4.83
C GLN A 45 13.83 9.12 3.33
N SER A 46 12.75 8.49 2.88
CA SER A 46 12.35 8.46 1.47
C SER A 46 11.60 9.72 1.03
N ALA A 47 11.64 10.01 -0.28
CA ALA A 47 10.84 11.08 -0.87
C ALA A 47 9.33 10.82 -0.71
N ASP A 48 8.91 9.56 -0.73
CA ASP A 48 7.51 9.18 -0.57
C ASP A 48 6.97 9.54 0.82
N PHE A 49 7.74 9.24 1.87
CA PHE A 49 7.41 9.65 3.24
C PHE A 49 7.36 11.17 3.38
N LEU A 50 8.33 11.88 2.80
CA LEU A 50 8.38 13.35 2.79
C LEU A 50 7.13 13.96 2.17
N ASN A 51 6.72 13.44 1.00
CA ASN A 51 5.58 13.92 0.24
C ASN A 51 4.26 13.68 1.00
N GLN A 52 4.08 12.49 1.58
CA GLN A 52 2.88 12.21 2.35
C GLN A 52 2.83 13.03 3.65
N TYR A 53 3.93 13.06 4.41
CA TYR A 53 4.03 13.82 5.65
C TYR A 53 3.67 15.29 5.45
N ASN A 54 4.18 15.93 4.39
CA ASN A 54 3.94 17.35 4.13
C ASN A 54 2.57 17.64 3.50
N SER A 55 1.87 16.64 2.95
CA SER A 55 0.55 16.83 2.35
C SER A 55 -0.58 16.64 3.34
N VAL A 56 -0.52 15.57 4.13
CA VAL A 56 -1.61 15.16 5.03
C VAL A 56 -1.13 14.76 6.43
N GLY A 57 0.16 14.87 6.73
CA GLY A 57 0.75 14.34 7.96
C GLY A 57 0.76 12.82 7.99
N ILE A 58 0.71 12.29 9.21
CA ILE A 58 0.64 10.85 9.51
C ILE A 58 -0.72 10.59 10.16
N ASN A 59 -1.50 9.73 9.51
CA ASN A 59 -2.82 9.35 9.98
C ASN A 59 -2.74 8.08 10.82
N TYR A 60 -3.52 8.05 11.90
CA TYR A 60 -3.65 6.87 12.75
C TYR A 60 -4.70 5.92 12.19
N VAL A 61 -4.36 4.63 12.07
CA VAL A 61 -5.31 3.59 11.62
C VAL A 61 -6.42 3.31 12.63
N GLN A 62 -6.19 3.61 13.90
CA GLN A 62 -7.14 3.42 14.99
C GLN A 62 -6.87 4.43 16.11
N PRO A 63 -7.90 4.83 16.88
CA PRO A 63 -7.70 5.64 18.08
C PRO A 63 -6.78 4.95 19.08
N PHE A 64 -6.11 5.76 19.89
CA PHE A 64 -5.40 5.25 21.05
C PHE A 64 -6.37 4.75 22.14
N ASP A 65 -6.15 3.53 22.62
CA ASP A 65 -6.85 3.01 23.78
C ASP A 65 -6.65 3.91 25.00
N ALA A 66 -7.67 3.98 25.85
CA ALA A 66 -7.58 4.71 27.10
C ALA A 66 -6.57 4.04 28.04
N GLY A 67 -5.49 4.75 28.36
CA GLY A 67 -4.45 4.24 29.24
C GLY A 67 -3.14 5.00 29.14
N ALA A 68 -2.13 4.38 29.71
CA ALA A 68 -0.76 4.84 29.77
C ALA A 68 -0.04 4.39 28.47
N LEU A 69 0.37 5.35 27.65
CA LEU A 69 0.87 5.12 26.28
C LEU A 69 2.32 5.59 26.14
N CYS A 70 3.18 4.73 25.59
CA CYS A 70 4.52 5.15 25.19
C CYS A 70 4.42 5.98 23.89
N CYS A 71 4.61 7.28 24.02
CA CYS A 71 4.43 8.24 22.94
C CYS A 71 5.63 8.41 22.03
N VAL A 72 6.63 7.56 22.17
CA VAL A 72 7.77 7.52 21.26
C VAL A 72 7.38 6.75 20.01
N VAL A 73 7.81 7.26 18.86
CA VAL A 73 7.62 6.61 17.57
C VAL A 73 8.63 5.47 17.40
N SER A 74 8.16 4.27 17.06
CA SER A 74 8.97 3.13 16.67
C SER A 74 8.89 2.84 15.16
N VAL A 75 9.97 2.31 14.65
CA VAL A 75 10.18 1.79 13.30
C VAL A 75 10.83 0.40 13.41
N GLN A 76 11.06 -0.28 12.28
CA GLN A 76 11.57 -1.64 12.22
C GLN A 76 12.87 -1.83 13.03
N GLU A 77 13.77 -0.85 13.01
CA GLU A 77 15.08 -0.91 13.65
C GLU A 77 15.09 -0.44 15.13
N GLY A 78 13.98 0.08 15.64
CA GLY A 78 13.87 0.56 17.02
C GLY A 78 13.12 1.89 17.13
N PHE A 79 13.50 2.73 18.08
CA PHE A 79 12.81 4.00 18.33
C PHE A 79 13.39 5.12 17.47
N ALA A 80 12.51 5.84 16.79
CA ALA A 80 12.87 6.97 15.95
C ALA A 80 13.25 8.18 16.80
N SER A 81 14.30 8.87 16.36
CA SER A 81 14.86 10.04 17.03
C SER A 81 15.40 11.02 16.01
N ILE A 82 15.68 12.25 16.44
CA ILE A 82 16.35 13.27 15.62
C ILE A 82 17.50 13.89 16.42
N GLY A 83 18.63 14.14 15.75
CA GLY A 83 19.76 14.84 16.36
C GLY A 83 21.11 14.62 15.69
N PRO A 84 22.17 15.26 16.18
CA PRO A 84 23.49 15.24 15.55
C PRO A 84 24.20 13.87 15.69
N SER A 85 23.87 13.06 16.70
CA SER A 85 24.37 11.69 16.89
C SER A 85 23.41 10.86 17.75
N ASN A 86 23.64 9.54 17.82
CA ASN A 86 22.83 8.63 18.64
C ASN A 86 22.91 8.94 20.16
N SER A 87 23.98 9.60 20.62
CA SER A 87 24.16 9.97 22.02
C SER A 87 23.57 11.32 22.39
N PHE A 88 23.14 12.10 21.38
CA PHE A 88 22.58 13.45 21.53
C PHE A 88 21.28 13.62 20.73
N SER A 89 20.55 12.53 20.49
CA SER A 89 19.27 12.56 19.79
C SER A 89 18.10 12.61 20.77
N ASN A 90 17.00 13.21 20.33
CA ASN A 90 15.73 13.25 21.05
C ASN A 90 14.70 12.36 20.35
N TYR A 91 13.97 11.56 21.13
CA TYR A 91 12.93 10.66 20.64
C TYR A 91 11.77 11.40 20.00
N LEU A 92 11.40 11.01 18.77
CA LEU A 92 10.26 11.58 18.07
C LEU A 92 8.96 11.15 18.74
N GLN A 93 8.02 12.10 18.83
CA GLN A 93 6.67 11.88 19.34
C GLN A 93 5.61 12.47 18.40
N PRO A 94 4.37 11.97 18.42
CA PRO A 94 3.26 12.52 17.65
C PRO A 94 2.80 13.87 18.18
N PHE A 95 2.58 14.82 17.28
CA PHE A 95 2.06 16.17 17.53
C PHE A 95 0.86 16.46 16.62
N HIS A 96 -0.09 17.23 17.13
CA HIS A 96 -1.22 17.75 16.40
C HIS A 96 -1.44 19.21 16.81
N ASN A 97 -1.40 20.13 15.85
CA ASN A 97 -1.52 21.58 16.08
C ASN A 97 -0.59 22.11 17.19
N GLY A 98 0.67 21.65 17.21
CA GLY A 98 1.68 22.09 18.18
C GLY A 98 1.53 21.51 19.59
N VAL A 99 0.57 20.61 19.81
CA VAL A 99 0.35 19.91 21.08
C VAL A 99 0.68 18.43 20.90
N GLY A 100 1.24 17.78 21.93
CA GLY A 100 1.45 16.33 21.91
C GLY A 100 0.13 15.60 21.65
N ALA A 101 0.06 14.84 20.57
CA ALA A 101 -1.16 14.18 20.10
C ALA A 101 -1.43 12.83 20.77
N CYS A 102 -0.61 12.50 21.75
CA CYS A 102 -0.49 11.16 22.30
C CYS A 102 -1.24 11.05 23.63
N THR A 103 -2.49 11.52 23.60
CA THR A 103 -3.44 11.51 24.72
C THR A 103 -4.52 10.46 24.50
N SER A 104 -5.12 9.94 25.58
CA SER A 104 -6.15 8.91 25.51
C SER A 104 -7.34 9.34 24.64
N ASN A 105 -7.84 8.42 23.80
CA ASN A 105 -8.94 8.62 22.84
C ASN A 105 -8.69 9.68 21.75
N THR A 106 -7.44 10.05 21.51
CA THR A 106 -7.11 10.97 20.40
C THR A 106 -7.10 10.18 19.09
N GLN A 107 -7.84 10.66 18.09
CA GLN A 107 -7.68 10.27 16.69
C GLN A 107 -7.01 11.42 15.95
N PRO A 108 -5.69 11.56 15.99
CA PRO A 108 -5.09 12.70 15.35
C PRO A 108 -4.83 12.32 13.88
N ASN A 109 -5.81 12.60 13.03
CA ASN A 109 -5.56 12.71 11.60
C ASN A 109 -4.63 13.91 11.38
N GLY A 110 -3.68 13.76 10.47
CA GLY A 110 -2.65 14.76 10.21
C GLY A 110 -1.76 15.06 11.41
N THR A 111 -1.31 14.01 12.12
CA THR A 111 -0.19 14.22 13.05
C THR A 111 1.09 14.51 12.31
N THR A 112 1.98 15.22 12.99
CA THR A 112 3.36 15.36 12.57
C THR A 112 4.25 14.95 13.73
N PHE A 113 5.57 14.95 13.52
CA PHE A 113 6.53 14.67 14.57
C PHE A 113 6.92 15.92 15.36
N GLY A 114 7.38 15.67 16.57
CA GLY A 114 8.01 16.67 17.41
C GLY A 114 8.72 16.03 18.60
N ILE A 115 9.28 16.89 19.43
CA ILE A 115 9.93 16.58 20.70
C ILE A 115 9.16 17.35 21.77
N PRO A 116 8.65 16.69 22.82
CA PRO A 116 7.87 17.38 23.85
C PRO A 116 8.73 18.40 24.62
N SER A 117 8.09 19.43 25.15
CA SER A 117 8.72 20.51 25.91
C SER A 117 9.24 20.10 27.29
N PHE A 118 9.19 18.81 27.62
CA PHE A 118 9.75 18.25 28.86
C PHE A 118 10.84 17.22 28.56
N ALA A 119 11.15 16.96 27.27
CA ALA A 119 12.25 16.08 26.90
C ALA A 119 13.57 16.83 27.10
N PRO A 120 14.57 16.24 27.78
CA PRO A 120 15.86 16.86 27.95
C PRO A 120 16.61 16.90 26.62
N GLY A 121 17.18 18.04 26.23
CA GLY A 121 18.11 18.12 25.10
C GLY A 121 17.94 19.36 24.23
N PRO A 122 18.77 19.51 23.19
CA PRO A 122 18.80 20.71 22.35
C PRO A 122 17.56 20.88 21.48
N TYR A 123 16.72 19.85 21.35
CA TYR A 123 15.49 19.88 20.55
C TYR A 123 14.22 19.91 21.42
N GLU A 124 14.32 20.18 22.72
CA GLU A 124 13.18 20.31 23.63
C GLU A 124 12.08 21.23 23.06
N GLY A 125 10.83 20.75 23.03
CA GLY A 125 9.68 21.52 22.54
C GLY A 125 9.63 21.74 21.03
N MET A 126 10.53 21.13 20.25
CA MET A 126 10.54 21.26 18.80
C MET A 126 9.32 20.59 18.18
N TRP A 127 8.54 21.32 17.38
CA TRP A 127 7.47 20.76 16.55
C TRP A 127 7.86 20.83 15.07
N ILE A 128 7.79 19.70 14.38
CA ILE A 128 8.14 19.57 12.96
C ILE A 128 6.83 19.55 12.18
N SER A 129 6.23 20.70 11.92
CA SER A 129 4.96 20.78 11.17
C SER A 129 5.14 20.41 9.69
N ASN A 130 6.29 20.72 9.11
CA ASN A 130 6.70 20.32 7.77
C ASN A 130 8.09 19.71 7.86
N LEU A 131 8.32 18.63 7.14
CA LEU A 131 9.61 17.97 7.06
C LEU A 131 10.39 18.53 5.87
N THR A 132 11.61 18.99 6.12
CA THR A 132 12.58 19.30 5.06
C THR A 132 13.50 18.11 4.82
N SER A 133 14.13 18.01 3.64
CA SER A 133 15.11 16.95 3.35
C SER A 133 16.28 16.94 4.36
N LYS A 134 16.62 18.10 4.93
CA LYS A 134 17.66 18.21 5.98
C LYS A 134 17.21 17.59 7.30
N GLU A 135 15.99 17.85 7.73
CA GLU A 135 15.41 17.27 8.95
C GLU A 135 15.19 15.77 8.78
N GLN A 136 14.71 15.37 7.61
CA GLN A 136 14.53 13.97 7.23
C GLN A 136 15.86 13.19 7.28
N ALA A 137 16.92 13.73 6.69
CA ALA A 137 18.26 13.14 6.79
C ALA A 137 18.81 13.12 8.23
N GLY A 138 18.27 13.96 9.12
CA GLY A 138 18.58 13.99 10.54
C GLY A 138 17.87 12.91 11.37
N PHE A 139 16.91 12.18 10.79
CA PHE A 139 16.27 11.06 11.46
C PHE A 139 17.26 9.93 11.71
N ARG A 140 17.12 9.32 12.89
CA ARG A 140 17.97 8.24 13.39
C ARG A 140 17.11 7.23 14.13
N VAL A 141 17.63 6.03 14.28
CA VAL A 141 17.03 4.98 15.12
C VAL A 141 17.96 4.66 16.27
N THR A 142 17.38 4.51 17.46
CA THR A 142 18.09 4.00 18.63
C THR A 142 17.49 2.67 19.04
N GLY A 143 18.34 1.65 19.22
CA GLY A 143 17.94 0.37 19.82
C GLY A 143 17.82 0.42 21.35
N LEU A 144 18.03 1.61 21.94
CA LEU A 144 17.89 1.82 23.37
C LEU A 144 16.44 2.17 23.67
N THR A 145 15.84 1.41 24.60
CA THR A 145 14.54 1.76 25.16
C THR A 145 14.64 3.10 25.89
N PRO A 146 13.77 4.09 25.57
CA PRO A 146 13.73 5.34 26.29
C PRO A 146 13.59 5.09 27.80
N SER A 147 14.42 5.74 28.62
CA SER A 147 14.39 5.61 30.08
C SER A 147 14.24 6.99 30.75
N GLY A 148 13.56 7.03 31.90
CA GLY A 148 13.30 8.25 32.66
C GLY A 148 11.82 8.45 32.98
N ALA A 149 11.52 9.35 33.93
CA ALA A 149 10.18 9.53 34.51
C ALA A 149 9.04 9.71 33.49
N ASN A 150 9.35 10.35 32.35
CA ASN A 150 8.41 10.65 31.27
C ASN A 150 8.32 9.55 30.19
N PHE A 151 9.12 8.49 30.34
CA PHE A 151 9.21 7.33 29.44
C PHE A 151 9.07 6.02 30.21
N ASN A 152 8.64 6.06 31.48
CA ASN A 152 8.60 4.90 32.39
C ASN A 152 7.76 3.73 31.87
N GLU A 153 6.88 3.97 30.90
CA GLU A 153 6.03 2.96 30.25
C GLU A 153 6.67 2.34 29.00
N CYS A 154 7.68 3.00 28.45
CA CYS A 154 8.49 2.45 27.37
C CYS A 154 9.39 1.36 27.97
N GLY A 155 8.94 0.10 27.95
CA GLY A 155 9.77 -1.08 28.26
C GLY A 155 9.35 -1.95 29.45
N LEU A 156 8.35 -1.58 30.27
CA LEU A 156 7.94 -2.40 31.44
C LEU A 156 6.68 -3.24 31.23
N SER A 157 5.85 -2.95 30.23
CA SER A 157 4.54 -3.63 30.04
C SER A 157 4.27 -4.11 28.62
N GLY A 158 5.17 -3.89 27.66
CA GLY A 158 4.85 -4.08 26.24
C GLY A 158 3.68 -3.20 25.77
N ALA A 159 3.31 -2.18 26.54
CA ALA A 159 2.24 -1.25 26.20
C ALA A 159 2.62 -0.46 24.94
N ALA A 160 1.80 -0.63 23.90
CA ALA A 160 1.20 0.48 23.20
C ALA A 160 2.14 1.63 22.75
N THR A 161 3.31 1.30 22.17
CA THR A 161 4.18 2.27 21.50
C THR A 161 3.56 2.68 20.17
N THR A 162 3.63 3.97 19.79
CA THR A 162 3.29 4.39 18.43
C THR A 162 4.28 3.80 17.44
N ALA A 163 3.83 3.12 16.39
CA ALA A 163 4.65 2.65 15.29
C ALA A 163 4.25 3.32 13.97
N ILE A 164 5.24 3.59 13.12
CA ILE A 164 4.99 3.91 11.71
C ILE A 164 4.99 2.64 10.91
N TYR A 165 3.98 2.51 10.08
CA TYR A 165 3.76 1.40 9.18
C TYR A 165 3.83 1.89 7.75
N ARG A 166 4.51 1.12 6.89
CA ARG A 166 4.54 1.31 5.44
C ARG A 166 3.64 0.27 4.79
N MET A 167 2.85 0.71 3.81
CA MET A 167 2.03 -0.17 3.00
C MET A 167 2.90 -1.22 2.32
N ILE A 168 2.52 -2.50 2.43
CA ILE A 168 3.14 -3.57 1.67
C ILE A 168 2.53 -3.52 0.26
N PRO A 169 3.34 -3.32 -0.80
CA PRO A 169 2.79 -3.32 -2.15
C PRO A 169 2.12 -4.68 -2.43
N PRO A 170 0.83 -4.69 -2.84
CA PRO A 170 0.07 -5.93 -3.03
C PRO A 170 0.75 -6.89 -4.00
N LYS A 171 0.59 -8.21 -3.78
CA LYS A 171 1.10 -9.21 -4.72
C LYS A 171 0.36 -9.16 -6.06
N TYR A 172 -0.92 -8.79 -6.03
CA TYR A 172 -1.75 -8.60 -7.21
C TYR A 172 -2.50 -7.27 -7.10
N ILE A 173 -2.60 -6.57 -8.22
CA ILE A 173 -3.42 -5.35 -8.37
C ILE A 173 -4.22 -5.44 -9.67
N VAL A 174 -5.25 -4.62 -9.78
CA VAL A 174 -5.90 -4.32 -11.06
C VAL A 174 -5.62 -2.88 -11.43
N GLN A 175 -5.27 -2.65 -12.69
CA GLN A 175 -5.04 -1.32 -13.23
C GLN A 175 -5.56 -1.25 -14.66
N ILE A 176 -5.89 -0.04 -15.12
CA ILE A 176 -6.14 0.19 -16.54
C ILE A 176 -4.82 0.11 -17.31
N VAL A 177 -4.69 -0.86 -18.22
CA VAL A 177 -3.50 -1.03 -19.06
C VAL A 177 -3.88 -1.02 -20.54
N GLY A 178 -3.07 -0.37 -21.37
CA GLY A 178 -3.29 -0.24 -22.81
C GLY A 178 -2.45 0.89 -23.42
N PRO A 179 -2.68 1.29 -24.68
CA PRO A 179 -2.01 2.45 -25.28
C PRO A 179 -2.18 3.70 -24.42
N GLY A 180 -1.06 4.30 -23.98
CA GLY A 180 -1.05 5.45 -23.08
C GLY A 180 -1.13 5.12 -21.58
N PHE A 181 -1.40 3.86 -21.23
CA PHE A 181 -1.50 3.36 -19.86
C PHE A 181 -0.56 2.16 -19.68
N PRO A 182 0.75 2.40 -19.46
CA PRO A 182 1.72 1.33 -19.34
C PRO A 182 1.54 0.55 -18.04
N VAL A 183 2.01 -0.69 -18.03
CA VAL A 183 2.15 -1.48 -16.79
C VAL A 183 3.11 -0.73 -15.83
N PRO A 184 2.75 -0.54 -14.55
CA PRO A 184 3.61 0.12 -13.58
C PRO A 184 4.89 -0.69 -13.32
N SER A 185 5.98 0.02 -13.00
CA SER A 185 7.24 -0.61 -12.61
C SER A 185 7.04 -1.57 -11.43
N GLY A 186 7.69 -2.74 -11.47
CA GLY A 186 7.56 -3.78 -10.45
C GLY A 186 6.34 -4.68 -10.60
N TYR A 187 5.57 -4.53 -11.68
CA TYR A 187 4.48 -5.43 -12.05
C TYR A 187 4.61 -5.93 -13.48
N ALA A 188 4.00 -7.09 -13.75
CA ALA A 188 3.76 -7.61 -15.08
C ALA A 188 2.29 -8.00 -15.22
N VAL A 189 1.79 -8.11 -16.45
CA VAL A 189 0.45 -8.66 -16.71
C VAL A 189 0.42 -10.10 -16.19
N ALA A 190 -0.55 -10.40 -15.32
CA ALA A 190 -0.74 -11.73 -14.79
C ALA A 190 -1.19 -12.69 -15.89
N THR A 191 -0.80 -13.96 -15.78
CA THR A 191 -1.29 -15.02 -16.66
C THR A 191 -2.62 -15.58 -16.15
N LEU A 192 -3.35 -16.31 -16.99
CA LEU A 192 -4.48 -17.11 -16.56
C LEU A 192 -4.04 -18.12 -15.49
N ALA A 193 -2.87 -18.74 -15.66
CA ALA A 193 -2.31 -19.64 -14.67
C ALA A 193 -2.09 -18.97 -13.30
N ASP A 194 -1.69 -17.69 -13.29
CA ASP A 194 -1.59 -16.92 -12.04
C ASP A 194 -2.95 -16.72 -11.38
N LEU A 195 -3.98 -16.33 -12.14
CA LEU A 195 -5.34 -16.15 -11.62
C LEU A 195 -5.93 -17.46 -11.06
N LEU A 196 -5.61 -18.59 -11.69
CA LEU A 196 -6.04 -19.93 -11.26
C LEU A 196 -5.27 -20.48 -10.06
N SER A 197 -4.12 -19.88 -9.72
CA SER A 197 -3.19 -20.43 -8.75
C SER A 197 -3.70 -20.37 -7.30
N VAL A 198 -3.23 -21.31 -6.47
CA VAL A 198 -3.44 -21.28 -5.01
C VAL A 198 -2.84 -19.99 -4.40
N ASP A 199 -1.76 -19.49 -5.00
CA ASP A 199 -1.10 -18.25 -4.62
C ASP A 199 -2.03 -17.02 -4.76
N PHE A 200 -2.75 -16.92 -5.89
CA PHE A 200 -3.73 -15.86 -6.09
C PHE A 200 -4.91 -16.03 -5.14
N GLN A 201 -5.46 -17.25 -5.00
CA GLN A 201 -6.55 -17.54 -4.07
C GLN A 201 -6.19 -17.10 -2.64
N THR A 202 -5.00 -17.44 -2.17
CA THR A 202 -4.50 -17.07 -0.84
C THR A 202 -4.37 -15.56 -0.71
N SER A 203 -3.77 -14.89 -1.70
CA SER A 203 -3.61 -13.43 -1.69
C SER A 203 -4.95 -12.71 -1.67
N TYR A 204 -5.89 -13.11 -2.53
CA TYR A 204 -7.21 -12.52 -2.64
C TYR A 204 -8.02 -12.72 -1.36
N ASN A 205 -8.06 -13.94 -0.83
CA ASN A 205 -8.83 -14.26 0.38
C ASN A 205 -8.24 -13.61 1.65
N THR A 206 -6.91 -13.47 1.73
CA THR A 206 -6.25 -12.80 2.87
C THR A 206 -6.47 -11.30 2.85
N ALA A 207 -6.42 -10.69 1.67
CA ALA A 207 -6.68 -9.26 1.51
C ALA A 207 -8.18 -8.92 1.54
N GLY A 208 -9.05 -9.92 1.36
CA GLY A 208 -10.48 -9.73 1.21
C GLY A 208 -10.88 -9.15 -0.14
N GLY A 209 -10.10 -9.38 -1.20
CA GLY A 209 -10.29 -8.82 -2.54
C GLY A 209 -8.98 -8.59 -3.30
N VAL A 210 -9.02 -7.81 -4.37
CA VAL A 210 -7.82 -7.29 -5.06
C VAL A 210 -7.85 -5.76 -5.07
N VAL A 211 -6.69 -5.11 -4.99
CA VAL A 211 -6.65 -3.64 -5.02
C VAL A 211 -6.74 -3.15 -6.46
N MET A 212 -7.74 -2.32 -6.76
CA MET A 212 -7.77 -1.53 -8.00
C MET A 212 -7.05 -0.21 -7.78
N THR A 213 -6.17 0.15 -8.72
CA THR A 213 -5.49 1.46 -8.73
C THR A 213 -6.44 2.56 -9.21
N ALA A 214 -6.20 3.79 -8.74
CA ALA A 214 -7.01 4.92 -9.16
C ALA A 214 -6.90 5.18 -10.67
N SER A 215 -7.98 5.62 -11.30
CA SER A 215 -8.02 5.92 -12.73
C SER A 215 -9.04 7.00 -13.06
N ASP A 216 -8.57 8.05 -13.74
CA ASP A 216 -9.41 9.12 -14.29
C ASP A 216 -9.79 8.88 -15.77
N THR A 217 -9.56 7.67 -16.28
CA THR A 217 -9.78 7.36 -17.70
C THR A 217 -11.23 7.02 -17.97
N ALA A 218 -11.84 7.67 -18.95
CA ALA A 218 -13.23 7.41 -19.32
C ALA A 218 -13.45 6.30 -20.35
N SER A 219 -12.38 5.80 -20.97
CA SER A 219 -12.46 4.92 -22.14
C SER A 219 -11.56 3.69 -21.99
N TYR A 220 -12.09 2.64 -21.36
CA TYR A 220 -11.45 1.33 -21.24
C TYR A 220 -12.50 0.20 -21.19
N CYS A 221 -12.08 -1.02 -21.50
CA CYS A 221 -12.89 -2.22 -21.35
C CYS A 221 -12.93 -2.64 -19.88
N CYS A 222 -14.13 -2.77 -19.33
CA CYS A 222 -14.33 -3.13 -17.93
C CYS A 222 -14.32 -4.64 -17.68
N ILE A 223 -14.08 -5.45 -18.72
CA ILE A 223 -13.85 -6.88 -18.57
C ILE A 223 -12.41 -7.08 -18.12
N LEU A 224 -12.24 -7.94 -17.13
CA LEU A 224 -10.93 -8.30 -16.57
C LEU A 224 -10.09 -9.00 -17.64
N GLU A 225 -8.86 -8.53 -17.81
CA GLU A 225 -7.88 -9.08 -18.74
C GLU A 225 -6.67 -9.68 -18.01
N VAL A 226 -6.18 -10.79 -18.55
CA VAL A 226 -4.88 -11.42 -18.25
C VAL A 226 -4.06 -11.50 -19.54
N SER A 227 -2.83 -11.98 -19.48
CA SER A 227 -1.92 -11.98 -20.65
C SER A 227 -2.44 -12.74 -21.88
N GLU A 228 -3.31 -13.73 -21.65
CA GLU A 228 -3.94 -14.57 -22.65
C GLU A 228 -5.24 -13.98 -23.21
N GLY A 229 -5.71 -12.85 -22.67
CA GLY A 229 -6.91 -12.13 -23.08
C GLY A 229 -7.94 -11.97 -21.96
N TRP A 230 -9.18 -11.68 -22.34
CA TRP A 230 -10.27 -11.44 -21.39
C TRP A 230 -10.67 -12.71 -20.64
N VAL A 231 -11.05 -12.55 -19.38
CA VAL A 231 -11.42 -13.65 -18.50
C VAL A 231 -12.94 -13.82 -18.47
N GLY A 232 -13.39 -15.07 -18.56
CA GLY A 232 -14.77 -15.47 -18.38
C GLY A 232 -14.93 -16.55 -17.31
N TYR A 233 -16.10 -16.58 -16.68
CA TYR A 233 -16.59 -17.67 -15.87
C TYR A 233 -17.43 -18.59 -16.75
N ASN A 234 -16.91 -19.80 -16.99
CA ASN A 234 -17.44 -20.83 -17.87
C ASN A 234 -18.13 -21.91 -17.04
N ASP A 235 -19.46 -21.86 -16.96
CA ASP A 235 -20.23 -22.91 -16.31
C ASP A 235 -21.03 -23.74 -17.33
N ALA A 236 -21.89 -24.63 -16.83
CA ALA A 236 -22.74 -25.44 -17.70
C ALA A 236 -23.77 -24.63 -18.50
N ALA A 237 -24.11 -23.41 -18.06
CA ALA A 237 -25.07 -22.54 -18.71
C ALA A 237 -24.42 -21.63 -19.76
N GLY A 238 -23.09 -21.43 -19.71
CA GLY A 238 -22.33 -20.69 -20.70
C GLY A 238 -21.20 -19.85 -20.10
N VAL A 239 -20.75 -18.84 -20.85
CA VAL A 239 -19.66 -17.96 -20.44
C VAL A 239 -20.22 -16.62 -19.97
N SER A 240 -19.82 -16.17 -18.78
CA SER A 240 -20.09 -14.83 -18.27
C SER A 240 -18.77 -14.07 -18.12
N PRO A 241 -18.57 -12.89 -18.74
CA PRO A 241 -17.34 -12.12 -18.62
C PRO A 241 -17.12 -11.68 -17.17
N LEU A 242 -15.86 -11.71 -16.74
CA LEU A 242 -15.49 -11.19 -15.44
C LEU A 242 -15.29 -9.68 -15.49
N GLY A 243 -15.78 -8.99 -14.48
CA GLY A 243 -15.50 -7.59 -14.20
C GLY A 243 -15.18 -7.40 -12.73
N LEU A 244 -15.11 -6.13 -12.33
CA LEU A 244 -14.86 -5.73 -10.95
C LEU A 244 -16.13 -5.14 -10.33
N PHE A 245 -16.34 -5.49 -9.06
CA PHE A 245 -17.33 -4.89 -8.18
C PHE A 245 -16.63 -4.04 -7.12
N SER A 246 -17.29 -2.96 -6.72
CA SER A 246 -16.90 -2.09 -5.61
C SER A 246 -16.76 -2.83 -4.29
N GLU A 247 -16.15 -2.18 -3.30
CA GLU A 247 -15.97 -2.75 -1.96
C GLU A 247 -17.32 -3.08 -1.28
N SER A 248 -18.39 -2.33 -1.58
CA SER A 248 -19.74 -2.65 -1.09
C SER A 248 -20.35 -3.87 -1.79
N MET A 249 -19.75 -4.36 -2.87
CA MET A 249 -20.26 -5.40 -3.78
C MET A 249 -21.56 -5.03 -4.51
N GLU A 250 -22.00 -3.77 -4.43
CA GLU A 250 -23.28 -3.33 -5.00
C GLU A 250 -23.13 -2.75 -6.41
N ASP A 251 -21.98 -2.13 -6.70
CA ASP A 251 -21.73 -1.44 -7.96
C ASP A 251 -20.65 -2.13 -8.80
N VAL A 252 -20.91 -2.30 -10.10
CA VAL A 252 -19.89 -2.68 -11.09
C VAL A 252 -18.98 -1.49 -11.34
N LEU A 253 -17.68 -1.67 -11.15
CA LEU A 253 -16.69 -0.63 -11.41
C LEU A 253 -16.39 -0.54 -12.89
N CYS A 254 -17.03 0.42 -13.54
CA CYS A 254 -16.84 0.70 -14.95
C CYS A 254 -17.12 2.19 -15.21
N GLY A 255 -16.08 3.00 -15.36
CA GLY A 255 -16.24 4.43 -15.61
C GLY A 255 -15.05 5.29 -15.20
N VAL A 256 -15.29 6.60 -15.21
CA VAL A 256 -14.31 7.66 -14.90
C VAL A 256 -14.22 7.88 -13.39
N GLY A 257 -13.06 8.36 -12.91
CA GLY A 257 -12.91 8.83 -11.53
C GLY A 257 -12.97 7.69 -10.52
N GLN A 258 -12.33 6.58 -10.86
CA GLN A 258 -12.19 5.45 -9.94
C GLN A 258 -11.11 5.79 -8.93
N ASP A 259 -11.50 5.82 -7.65
CA ASP A 259 -10.54 5.90 -6.56
C ASP A 259 -9.86 4.55 -6.36
N ARG A 260 -8.66 4.59 -5.76
CA ARG A 260 -7.99 3.37 -5.32
C ARG A 260 -8.83 2.72 -4.24
N GLN A 261 -9.28 1.49 -4.48
CA GLN A 261 -10.13 0.75 -3.54
C GLN A 261 -9.90 -0.76 -3.62
N LEU A 262 -10.38 -1.48 -2.62
CA LEU A 262 -10.49 -2.93 -2.69
C LEU A 262 -11.68 -3.29 -3.59
N VAL A 263 -11.49 -4.27 -4.47
CA VAL A 263 -12.50 -4.68 -5.45
C VAL A 263 -12.66 -6.19 -5.45
N TYR A 264 -13.86 -6.63 -5.80
CA TYR A 264 -14.19 -8.04 -5.93
C TYR A 264 -14.31 -8.43 -7.39
N ILE A 265 -13.77 -9.58 -7.75
CA ILE A 265 -13.96 -10.15 -9.07
C ILE A 265 -15.34 -10.83 -9.10
N GLY A 266 -16.08 -10.61 -10.17
CA GLY A 266 -17.39 -11.25 -10.37
C GLY A 266 -17.83 -11.20 -11.82
N THR A 267 -19.02 -11.72 -12.10
CA THR A 267 -19.63 -11.74 -13.43
C THR A 267 -20.46 -10.48 -13.64
N SER A 268 -19.79 -9.38 -13.95
CA SER A 268 -20.41 -8.04 -13.98
C SER A 268 -21.21 -7.74 -15.27
N PHE A 269 -20.97 -8.49 -16.33
CA PHE A 269 -21.51 -8.23 -17.67
C PHE A 269 -22.27 -9.44 -18.22
N ASP A 270 -23.04 -9.25 -19.30
CA ASP A 270 -23.98 -10.21 -19.87
C ASP A 270 -23.52 -11.68 -19.79
N GLY A 271 -24.44 -12.58 -19.50
CA GLY A 271 -24.15 -13.99 -19.38
C GLY A 271 -25.12 -14.68 -18.41
N PRO A 272 -25.10 -16.01 -18.37
CA PRO A 272 -26.02 -16.80 -17.55
C PRO A 272 -25.90 -16.51 -16.04
N ASN A 273 -24.73 -16.04 -15.57
CA ASN A 273 -24.47 -15.81 -14.15
C ASN A 273 -24.30 -14.33 -13.79
N THR A 274 -24.79 -13.40 -14.61
CA THR A 274 -24.59 -11.96 -14.38
C THR A 274 -25.00 -11.54 -12.97
N GLY A 275 -24.15 -10.76 -12.29
CA GLY A 275 -24.35 -10.28 -10.92
C GLY A 275 -23.77 -11.18 -9.83
N THR A 276 -23.00 -12.22 -10.18
CA THR A 276 -22.35 -13.08 -9.17
C THR A 276 -21.02 -12.46 -8.74
N VAL A 277 -20.89 -12.18 -7.44
CA VAL A 277 -19.65 -11.65 -6.85
C VAL A 277 -18.90 -12.77 -6.14
N PHE A 278 -17.61 -12.93 -6.44
CA PHE A 278 -16.76 -13.91 -5.78
C PHE A 278 -16.11 -13.26 -4.55
N SER A 279 -16.82 -13.25 -3.42
CA SER A 279 -16.27 -12.81 -2.13
C SER A 279 -15.11 -13.67 -1.63
N THR A 280 -14.96 -14.88 -2.17
CA THR A 280 -13.87 -15.80 -1.88
C THR A 280 -13.47 -16.52 -3.17
N PHE A 281 -12.18 -16.56 -3.45
CA PHE A 281 -11.62 -17.32 -4.56
C PHE A 281 -11.18 -18.70 -4.07
N ASN A 282 -11.84 -19.75 -4.54
CA ASN A 282 -11.53 -21.13 -4.18
C ASN A 282 -11.43 -22.00 -5.44
N VAL A 283 -11.05 -23.27 -5.25
CA VAL A 283 -10.86 -24.23 -6.35
C VAL A 283 -12.11 -24.33 -7.23
N SER A 284 -13.32 -24.33 -6.66
CA SER A 284 -14.57 -24.43 -7.41
C SER A 284 -14.83 -23.23 -8.33
N VAL A 285 -14.51 -22.01 -7.88
CA VAL A 285 -14.58 -20.81 -8.72
C VAL A 285 -13.49 -20.88 -9.79
N THR A 286 -12.23 -21.09 -9.39
CA THR A 286 -11.11 -21.06 -10.33
C THR A 286 -11.22 -22.13 -11.40
N SER A 287 -11.75 -23.32 -11.10
CA SER A 287 -11.90 -24.40 -12.09
C SER A 287 -12.83 -24.05 -13.24
N LEU A 288 -13.69 -23.05 -13.07
CA LEU A 288 -14.63 -22.57 -14.08
C LEU A 288 -14.09 -21.32 -14.80
N LEU A 289 -12.95 -20.79 -14.41
CA LEU A 289 -12.37 -19.64 -15.11
C LEU A 289 -11.61 -20.08 -16.36
N GLY A 290 -11.71 -19.27 -17.40
CA GLY A 290 -10.94 -19.44 -18.61
C GLY A 290 -10.82 -18.12 -19.36
N THR A 291 -10.10 -18.15 -20.48
CA THR A 291 -10.16 -17.04 -21.43
C THR A 291 -11.47 -17.09 -22.20
N PHE A 292 -11.95 -15.91 -22.56
CA PHE A 292 -13.15 -15.69 -23.32
C PHE A 292 -12.87 -14.70 -24.43
N ASN A 293 -13.29 -15.05 -25.64
CA ASN A 293 -13.15 -14.18 -26.80
C ASN A 293 -14.54 -13.96 -27.40
N HIS A 294 -15.27 -12.94 -26.93
CA HIS A 294 -16.40 -12.46 -27.70
C HIS A 294 -15.93 -11.42 -28.71
N GLN A 295 -16.06 -11.77 -29.98
CA GLN A 295 -15.93 -10.82 -31.09
C GLN A 295 -17.01 -9.70 -31.06
N ASN A 296 -17.99 -9.75 -30.13
CA ASN A 296 -19.19 -8.90 -30.15
C ASN A 296 -19.55 -8.23 -28.81
N PHE A 297 -18.64 -8.12 -27.84
CA PHE A 297 -18.90 -7.17 -26.75
C PHE A 297 -18.69 -5.75 -27.30
N THR A 298 -19.80 -5.13 -27.74
CA THR A 298 -19.85 -3.77 -28.30
C THR A 298 -19.19 -2.73 -27.41
N PHE A 299 -19.12 -3.00 -26.10
CA PHE A 299 -18.49 -2.12 -25.12
C PHE A 299 -16.95 -2.17 -25.14
N CYS A 300 -16.37 -3.31 -25.52
CA CYS A 300 -14.91 -3.53 -25.47
C CYS A 300 -14.24 -3.55 -26.85
N SER A 301 -15.00 -3.61 -27.95
CA SER A 301 -14.46 -3.77 -29.30
C SER A 301 -13.74 -2.54 -29.87
N THR A 302 -13.94 -1.36 -29.30
CA THR A 302 -13.34 -0.10 -29.77
C THR A 302 -12.32 0.50 -28.81
N VAL A 303 -12.06 -0.17 -27.67
CA VAL A 303 -11.18 0.33 -26.62
C VAL A 303 -9.94 -0.56 -26.51
N ASN A 304 -8.77 0.07 -26.53
CA ASN A 304 -7.49 -0.64 -26.51
C ASN A 304 -6.88 -0.74 -25.10
N ALA A 305 -7.58 -0.23 -24.09
CA ALA A 305 -7.20 -0.34 -22.69
C ALA A 305 -8.27 -1.15 -21.96
N SER A 306 -7.86 -1.91 -20.93
CA SER A 306 -8.75 -2.76 -20.15
C SER A 306 -8.40 -2.74 -18.67
N GLN A 307 -9.32 -3.20 -17.84
CA GLN A 307 -9.00 -3.59 -16.46
C GLN A 307 -8.13 -4.84 -16.50
N THR A 308 -6.84 -4.69 -16.24
CA THR A 308 -5.87 -5.78 -16.35
C THR A 308 -5.41 -6.23 -14.98
N LEU A 309 -5.43 -7.54 -14.74
CA LEU A 309 -4.81 -8.12 -13.55
C LEU A 309 -3.30 -8.10 -13.71
N LEU A 310 -2.62 -7.51 -12.73
CA LEU A 310 -1.18 -7.42 -12.68
C LEU A 310 -0.65 -8.20 -11.49
N LYS A 311 0.45 -8.89 -11.71
CA LYS A 311 1.21 -9.61 -10.68
C LYS A 311 2.49 -8.84 -10.40
N ARG A 312 2.78 -8.63 -9.11
CA ARG A 312 4.04 -8.04 -8.68
C ARG A 312 5.18 -8.95 -9.12
N VAL A 313 6.09 -8.41 -9.92
CA VAL A 313 7.35 -9.08 -10.24
C VAL A 313 8.32 -8.68 -9.14
N SER A 314 8.87 -9.67 -8.43
CA SER A 314 9.92 -9.38 -7.45
C SER A 314 11.04 -8.66 -8.19
N THR A 315 11.40 -7.46 -7.73
CA THR A 315 12.30 -6.55 -8.46
C THR A 315 13.73 -7.06 -8.55
N SER A 316 14.04 -8.22 -7.96
CA SER A 316 15.26 -8.98 -8.24
C SER A 316 15.09 -10.41 -7.77
N LYS A 317 15.36 -11.39 -8.65
CA LYS A 317 15.34 -12.83 -8.33
C LYS A 317 16.47 -13.20 -7.36
N TYR A 318 17.60 -12.51 -7.48
CA TYR A 318 18.73 -12.59 -6.56
C TYR A 318 19.14 -11.18 -6.16
N ILE A 319 19.45 -10.99 -4.89
CA ILE A 319 20.01 -9.74 -4.36
C ILE A 319 21.28 -10.06 -3.59
N VAL A 320 22.24 -9.12 -3.60
CA VAL A 320 23.41 -9.18 -2.73
C VAL A 320 23.17 -8.22 -1.57
N GLN A 321 23.08 -8.75 -0.35
CA GLN A 321 22.91 -7.97 0.86
C GLN A 321 24.08 -8.24 1.80
N VAL A 322 24.67 -7.17 2.32
CA VAL A 322 25.70 -7.29 3.37
C VAL A 322 25.00 -7.72 4.66
N VAL A 323 25.45 -8.84 5.24
CA VAL A 323 24.94 -9.37 6.51
C VAL A 323 26.05 -9.35 7.57
N GLY A 324 25.68 -9.06 8.82
CA GLY A 324 26.61 -9.01 9.94
C GLY A 324 25.97 -8.42 11.19
N THR A 325 26.69 -8.38 12.31
CA THR A 325 26.20 -7.90 13.62
C THR A 325 25.73 -6.45 13.62
N ASN A 326 26.07 -5.66 12.59
CA ASN A 326 25.66 -4.26 12.42
C ASN A 326 24.83 -4.02 11.13
N TYR A 327 24.43 -5.07 10.43
CA TYR A 327 23.64 -4.95 9.20
C TYR A 327 22.27 -5.62 9.38
N PRO A 328 21.20 -5.04 8.82
CA PRO A 328 19.87 -5.62 8.93
C PRO A 328 19.84 -7.02 8.31
N ALA A 329 19.15 -7.95 8.99
CA ALA A 329 18.89 -9.26 8.43
C ALA A 329 18.07 -9.13 7.14
N PRO A 330 18.26 -10.01 6.14
CA PRO A 330 17.41 -10.03 4.96
C PRO A 330 15.95 -10.20 5.38
N PRO A 331 14.99 -9.54 4.70
CA PRO A 331 13.58 -9.78 4.96
C PRO A 331 13.27 -11.23 4.58
N THR A 332 13.15 -12.10 5.59
CA THR A 332 12.93 -13.54 5.43
C THR A 332 11.58 -13.88 4.80
N SER A 333 10.67 -12.90 4.75
CA SER A 333 9.40 -12.98 4.02
C SER A 333 9.53 -12.82 2.51
N GLN A 334 10.71 -12.42 2.00
CA GLN A 334 10.93 -12.10 0.59
C GLN A 334 12.15 -12.81 0.00
N TYR A 335 13.17 -13.07 0.81
CA TYR A 335 14.43 -13.68 0.37
C TYR A 335 14.93 -14.71 1.38
N THR A 336 15.48 -15.80 0.86
CA THR A 336 16.27 -16.77 1.61
C THR A 336 17.74 -16.63 1.23
N VAL A 337 18.64 -17.00 2.14
CA VAL A 337 20.07 -17.03 1.84
C VAL A 337 20.31 -18.13 0.79
N ALA A 338 20.81 -17.73 -0.37
CA ALA A 338 21.14 -18.65 -1.45
C ALA A 338 22.24 -19.63 -1.00
N SER A 339 22.06 -20.91 -1.30
CA SER A 339 23.11 -21.91 -1.14
C SER A 339 24.16 -21.77 -2.25
N ILE A 340 25.30 -22.45 -2.08
CA ILE A 340 26.32 -22.52 -3.14
C ILE A 340 25.74 -23.16 -4.41
N ALA A 341 24.84 -24.14 -4.29
CA ALA A 341 24.19 -24.77 -5.42
C ALA A 341 23.29 -23.78 -6.19
N ASP A 342 22.62 -22.87 -5.47
CA ASP A 342 21.79 -21.83 -6.10
C ASP A 342 22.65 -20.83 -6.87
N VAL A 343 23.79 -20.40 -6.31
CA VAL A 343 24.76 -19.50 -6.98
C VAL A 343 25.44 -20.17 -8.18
N GLN A 344 25.63 -21.48 -8.14
CA GLN A 344 26.21 -22.25 -9.25
C GLN A 344 25.17 -22.71 -10.28
N SER A 345 23.88 -22.47 -10.03
CA SER A 345 22.83 -22.91 -10.92
C SER A 345 22.88 -22.14 -12.26
N GLN A 346 22.47 -22.81 -13.34
CA GLN A 346 22.30 -22.16 -14.64
C GLN A 346 21.32 -20.97 -14.54
N ASP A 347 20.32 -21.11 -13.68
CA ASP A 347 19.33 -20.09 -13.41
C ASP A 347 19.92 -18.80 -12.80
N PHE A 348 20.87 -18.92 -11.88
CA PHE A 348 21.62 -17.79 -11.33
C PHE A 348 22.55 -17.17 -12.38
N LEU A 349 23.26 -18.01 -13.16
CA LEU A 349 24.16 -17.53 -14.22
C LEU A 349 23.39 -16.77 -15.30
N ASP A 350 22.24 -17.25 -15.72
CA ASP A 350 21.39 -16.60 -16.71
C ASP A 350 20.87 -15.25 -16.18
N PHE A 351 20.44 -15.20 -14.92
CA PHE A 351 20.06 -13.96 -14.27
C PHE A 351 21.22 -12.95 -14.17
N TYR A 352 22.39 -13.39 -13.70
CA TYR A 352 23.57 -12.55 -13.52
C TYR A 352 24.06 -11.97 -14.86
N ASN A 353 24.16 -12.81 -15.89
CA ASN A 353 24.61 -12.40 -17.22
C ASN A 353 23.62 -11.48 -17.93
N THR A 354 22.32 -11.65 -17.71
CA THR A 354 21.28 -10.80 -18.30
C THR A 354 21.23 -9.40 -17.68
N ASN A 355 21.59 -9.28 -16.39
CA ASN A 355 21.47 -8.03 -15.64
C ASN A 355 22.80 -7.27 -15.45
N GLY A 356 23.87 -7.70 -16.12
CA GLY A 356 25.12 -6.93 -16.23
C GLY A 356 26.15 -7.14 -15.12
N GLY A 357 25.90 -8.07 -14.18
CA GLY A 357 26.79 -8.38 -13.05
C GLY A 357 26.69 -7.44 -11.87
#